data_AF-Q8RDY6-F1
#
_entry.id   AF-Q8RDY6-F1
#
_cell.length_a   1.000
_cell.length_b   1.000
_cell.length_c   1.000
_cell.angle_alpha   90.00
_cell.angle_beta   90.00
_cell.angle_gamma   90.00
#
_symmetry.space_group_name_H-M   'P 1'
#
loop_
_entity.id
_entity.type
_entity.pdbx_description
1 polymer ?
#
loop_
_entity_poly.entity_id
_entity_poly.type
_entity_poly.pdbx_seq_one_letter_code
_entity_poly.pdbx_strand_id
1 'polypeptide(L)'
;MTKEFVAFGEDSFGTQSLLRVGGFLLGLLTIFLIALSVQKVYFRLKSSLAKIFALLIYLIASFDFFLRGVSALARLRFLKSSNSLVFNVMVFEDKSTAYIVILFTIVACIFSLLLFKDSRKVIGTFKNNALLRLEKARLKNNKHWLSSLAFFSILSVFSITVVHSHITKPVALTPPQPYQEEGNMIVIPLTDVEDGHLHRFSYIATGGNNVRFIVVKKPKGGSYGLGLDACDICGVAGYFERNDEIVCKRCDVVMNKSTIGFKGGCNPVPFEYEIKNKKIYIDKATLEKEKDRFPVGD
;
A
#
# COMPACT_ATOMS: atom_id res chain seq x y z
N MET A 1 1.50 -3.52 6.68
CA MET A 1 2.55 -2.77 7.41
C MET A 1 1.91 -1.51 7.97
N THR A 2 1.95 -1.34 9.29
CA THR A 2 1.46 -0.12 9.95
C THR A 2 2.38 1.06 9.60
N LYS A 3 1.85 2.28 9.60
CA LYS A 3 2.65 3.52 9.44
C LYS A 3 3.40 3.90 10.73
N GLU A 4 3.26 3.08 11.77
CA GLU A 4 3.78 3.33 13.11
C GLU A 4 5.22 2.84 13.26
N PHE A 5 6.03 3.58 14.01
CA PHE A 5 7.44 3.26 14.24
C PHE A 5 7.59 1.93 15.00
N VAL A 6 6.74 1.71 16.00
CA VAL A 6 6.53 0.43 16.70
C VAL A 6 5.03 0.14 16.60
N ALA A 7 4.64 -1.01 16.05
CA ALA A 7 3.22 -1.34 15.97
C ALA A 7 2.73 -1.76 17.36
N PHE A 8 1.44 -1.57 17.61
CA PHE A 8 0.81 -2.03 18.85
C PHE A 8 1.06 -3.54 19.07
N GLY A 9 1.68 -3.90 20.21
CA GLY A 9 2.03 -5.28 20.56
C GLY A 9 3.40 -5.76 20.08
N GLU A 10 4.20 -4.92 19.40
CA GLU A 10 5.58 -5.26 19.02
C GLU A 10 6.61 -4.76 20.06
N ASP A 11 7.66 -5.55 20.27
CA ASP A 11 8.81 -5.13 21.05
C ASP A 11 9.56 -3.99 20.35
N SER A 12 9.91 -2.93 21.10
CA SER A 12 10.61 -1.77 20.54
C SER A 12 11.99 -2.10 19.93
N PHE A 13 12.62 -3.19 20.38
CA PHE A 13 13.88 -3.72 19.86
C PHE A 13 13.70 -5.00 19.03
N GLY A 14 12.47 -5.31 18.63
CA GLY A 14 12.18 -6.44 17.74
C GLY A 14 12.79 -6.22 16.35
N THR A 15 13.05 -7.32 15.64
CA THR A 15 13.63 -7.29 14.28
C THR A 15 12.81 -6.42 13.33
N GLN A 16 11.46 -6.46 13.41
CA GLN A 16 10.58 -5.66 12.56
C GLN A 16 10.71 -4.16 12.82
N SER A 17 10.76 -3.76 14.08
CA SER A 17 10.94 -2.35 14.47
C SER A 17 12.30 -1.83 14.00
N LEU A 18 13.38 -2.61 14.19
CA LEU A 18 14.72 -2.26 13.71
C LEU A 18 14.79 -2.12 12.19
N LEU A 19 14.13 -3.00 11.44
CA LEU A 19 14.04 -2.90 9.98
C LEU A 19 13.30 -1.62 9.54
N ARG A 20 12.23 -1.22 10.26
CA ARG A 20 11.53 0.05 9.99
C ARG A 20 12.44 1.24 10.25
N VAL A 21 13.17 1.26 11.37
CA VAL A 21 14.16 2.32 11.67
C VAL A 21 15.21 2.41 10.57
N GLY A 22 15.77 1.28 10.15
CA GLY A 22 16.72 1.21 9.03
C GLY A 22 16.13 1.78 7.74
N GLY A 23 14.88 1.43 7.42
CA GLY A 23 14.16 1.99 6.28
C GLY A 23 13.99 3.51 6.34
N PHE A 24 13.63 4.07 7.51
CA PHE A 24 13.54 5.53 7.70
C PHE A 24 14.90 6.21 7.53
N LEU A 25 15.97 5.66 8.13
CA LEU A 25 17.33 6.20 8.00
C LEU A 25 17.82 6.15 6.55
N LEU A 26 17.56 5.07 5.82
CA LEU A 26 17.86 4.94 4.40
C LEU A 26 17.08 5.96 3.56
N GLY A 27 15.82 6.22 3.89
CA GLY A 27 15.00 7.26 3.27
C GLY A 27 15.60 8.66 3.46
N LEU A 28 15.95 9.02 4.70
CA LEU A 28 16.60 10.30 5.02
C LEU A 28 17.94 10.44 4.32
N LEU A 29 18.75 9.38 4.29
CA LEU A 29 20.01 9.35 3.57
C LEU A 29 19.80 9.57 2.06
N THR A 30 18.80 8.93 1.47
CA THR A 30 18.46 9.11 0.05
C THR A 30 18.05 10.55 -0.25
N ILE A 31 17.21 11.16 0.59
CA ILE A 31 16.82 12.58 0.47
C ILE A 31 18.05 13.48 0.55
N PHE A 32 18.93 13.25 1.53
CA PHE A 32 20.17 14.01 1.68
C PHE A 32 21.07 13.91 0.45
N LEU A 33 21.23 12.70 -0.11
CA LEU A 33 22.05 12.45 -1.30
C LEU A 33 21.44 13.10 -2.55
N ILE A 34 20.11 13.10 -2.69
CA ILE A 34 19.42 13.84 -3.77
C ILE A 34 19.68 15.34 -3.60
N ALA A 35 19.47 15.91 -2.42
CA ALA A 35 19.67 17.34 -2.16
C ALA A 35 21.11 17.78 -2.44
N LEU A 36 22.09 17.00 -1.96
CA LEU A 36 23.50 17.22 -2.23
C LEU A 36 23.79 17.16 -3.73
N SER A 37 23.23 16.17 -4.44
CA SER A 37 23.44 16.00 -5.88
C SER A 37 22.81 17.14 -6.69
N VAL A 38 21.59 17.56 -6.35
CA VAL A 38 20.91 18.72 -6.95
C VAL A 38 21.76 19.99 -6.77
N GLN A 39 22.23 20.26 -5.55
CA GLN A 39 23.07 21.42 -5.28
C GLN A 39 24.36 21.39 -6.11
N LYS A 40 25.05 20.25 -6.14
CA LYS A 40 26.30 20.09 -6.89
C LYS A 40 26.09 20.22 -8.40
N VAL A 41 24.99 19.70 -8.95
CA VAL A 41 24.63 19.83 -10.36
C VAL A 41 24.26 21.28 -10.69
N TYR A 42 23.45 21.94 -9.86
CA TYR A 42 23.04 23.33 -10.05
C TYR A 42 24.25 24.27 -10.23
N PHE A 43 25.23 24.20 -9.33
CA PHE A 43 26.44 25.03 -9.41
C PHE A 43 27.39 24.67 -10.57
N ARG A 44 27.18 23.54 -11.25
CA ARG A 44 27.97 23.10 -12.41
C ARG A 44 27.31 23.44 -13.74
N LEU A 45 26.01 23.72 -13.75
CA LEU A 45 25.27 24.15 -14.93
C LEU A 45 25.65 25.58 -15.31
N LYS A 46 25.52 25.90 -16.60
CA LYS A 46 25.58 27.29 -17.08
C LYS A 46 24.45 28.10 -16.43
N SER A 47 24.68 29.38 -16.17
CA SER A 47 23.73 30.24 -15.43
C SER A 47 22.30 30.22 -16.01
N SER A 48 22.14 30.23 -17.34
CA SER A 48 20.82 30.14 -17.98
C SER A 48 20.13 28.80 -17.71
N LEU A 49 20.84 27.68 -17.88
CA LEU A 49 20.33 26.34 -17.61
C LEU A 49 20.02 26.13 -16.12
N ALA A 50 20.86 26.64 -15.22
CA ALA A 50 20.64 26.57 -13.78
C ALA A 50 19.35 27.30 -13.36
N LYS A 51 19.07 28.48 -13.93
CA LYS A 51 17.81 29.21 -13.71
C LYS A 51 16.59 28.43 -14.20
N ILE A 52 16.67 27.84 -15.40
CA ILE A 52 15.58 27.01 -15.94
C ILE A 52 15.36 25.77 -15.06
N PHE A 53 16.44 25.12 -14.62
CA PHE A 53 16.37 23.96 -13.72
C PHE A 53 15.66 24.31 -12.41
N ALA A 54 16.06 25.41 -11.76
CA ALA A 54 15.42 25.89 -10.54
C ALA A 54 13.96 26.29 -10.76
N LEU A 55 13.64 26.97 -11.86
CA LEU A 55 12.27 27.35 -12.21
C LEU A 55 11.37 26.13 -12.38
N LEU A 56 11.82 25.10 -13.09
CA LEU A 56 11.05 23.87 -13.29
C LEU A 56 10.80 23.15 -11.96
N ILE A 57 11.82 23.00 -11.12
CA ILE A 57 11.65 22.42 -9.78
C ILE A 57 10.63 23.23 -8.97
N TYR A 58 10.73 24.56 -8.99
CA TYR A 58 9.83 25.44 -8.25
C TYR A 58 8.39 25.35 -8.76
N LEU A 59 8.17 25.29 -10.07
CA LEU A 59 6.83 25.15 -10.66
C LEU A 59 6.18 23.81 -10.27
N ILE A 60 6.93 22.71 -10.34
CA ILE A 60 6.44 21.39 -9.93
C ILE A 60 6.08 21.37 -8.45
N ALA A 61 6.96 21.90 -7.59
CA ALA A 61 6.71 21.99 -6.15
C ALA A 61 5.51 22.88 -5.84
N SER A 62 5.40 24.05 -6.47
CA SER A 62 4.29 24.98 -6.28
C SER A 62 2.95 24.37 -6.69
N PHE A 63 2.95 23.59 -7.77
CA PHE A 63 1.76 22.86 -8.21
C PHE A 63 1.35 21.78 -7.20
N ASP A 64 2.30 20.99 -6.68
CA ASP A 64 2.01 20.00 -5.62
C ASP A 64 1.46 20.68 -4.34
N PHE A 65 2.11 21.76 -3.89
CA PHE A 65 1.64 22.53 -2.73
C PHE A 65 0.25 23.15 -2.95
N PHE A 66 -0.05 23.59 -4.17
CA PHE A 66 -1.38 24.11 -4.50
C PHE A 66 -2.46 23.01 -4.37
N LEU A 67 -2.23 21.82 -4.93
CA LEU A 67 -3.17 20.69 -4.82
C LEU A 67 -3.40 20.29 -3.36
N ARG A 68 -2.30 20.19 -2.58
CA ARG A 68 -2.37 19.89 -1.14
C ARG A 68 -3.08 20.99 -0.37
N GLY A 69 -2.87 22.25 -0.74
CA GLY A 69 -3.52 23.41 -0.15
C GLY A 69 -5.04 23.38 -0.35
N VAL A 70 -5.51 23.14 -1.58
CA VAL A 70 -6.94 22.99 -1.88
C VAL A 70 -7.56 21.84 -1.07
N SER A 71 -6.88 20.69 -1.05
CA SER A 71 -7.35 19.51 -0.33
C SER A 71 -7.36 19.72 1.19
N ALA A 72 -6.39 20.45 1.73
CA ALA A 72 -6.36 20.85 3.14
C ALA A 72 -7.50 21.81 3.49
N LEU A 73 -7.78 22.81 2.65
CA LEU A 73 -8.91 23.73 2.85
C LEU A 73 -10.27 23.01 2.81
N ALA A 74 -10.41 22.00 1.94
CA ALA A 74 -11.60 21.15 1.92
C ALA A 74 -11.74 20.32 3.21
N ARG A 75 -10.63 19.72 3.70
CA ARG A 75 -10.60 18.97 4.97
C ARG A 75 -10.91 19.85 6.19
N LEU A 76 -10.46 21.10 6.17
CA LEU A 76 -10.78 22.12 7.18
C LEU A 76 -12.18 22.73 7.03
N ARG A 77 -12.99 22.26 6.06
CA ARG A 77 -14.36 22.72 5.77
C ARG A 77 -14.49 24.17 5.30
N PHE A 78 -13.38 24.81 4.89
CA PHE A 78 -13.43 26.11 4.21
C PHE A 78 -13.94 25.98 2.78
N LEU A 79 -13.62 24.87 2.09
CA LEU A 79 -14.17 24.53 0.78
C LEU A 79 -15.18 23.40 0.92
N LYS A 80 -16.30 23.52 0.21
CA LYS A 80 -17.34 22.47 0.19
C LYS A 80 -16.85 21.31 -0.69
N SER A 81 -16.62 20.15 -0.08
CA SER A 81 -16.28 18.90 -0.79
C SER A 81 -17.40 18.41 -1.73
N SER A 82 -18.62 18.94 -1.62
CA SER A 82 -19.71 18.66 -2.56
C SER A 82 -19.52 19.33 -3.93
N ASN A 83 -18.60 20.30 -4.04
CA ASN A 83 -18.24 20.88 -5.34
C ASN A 83 -17.42 19.86 -6.14
N SER A 84 -17.85 19.57 -7.37
CA SER A 84 -17.21 18.57 -8.24
C SER A 84 -15.74 18.87 -8.53
N LEU A 85 -15.35 20.15 -8.68
CA LEU A 85 -13.96 20.54 -8.92
C LEU A 85 -13.09 20.26 -7.70
N VAL A 86 -13.56 20.65 -6.50
CA VAL A 86 -12.83 20.42 -5.24
C VAL A 86 -12.67 18.92 -5.00
N PHE A 87 -13.75 18.15 -5.20
CA PHE A 87 -13.72 16.69 -5.10
C PHE A 87 -12.72 16.06 -6.07
N ASN A 88 -12.74 16.46 -7.35
CA ASN A 88 -11.80 15.95 -8.36
C ASN A 88 -10.35 16.30 -8.03
N VAL A 89 -10.09 17.51 -7.52
CA VAL A 89 -8.75 17.92 -7.06
C VAL A 89 -8.29 17.07 -5.88
N MET A 90 -9.17 16.78 -4.91
CA MET A 90 -8.84 15.90 -3.78
C MET A 90 -8.52 14.48 -4.23
N VAL A 91 -9.32 13.92 -5.14
CA VAL A 91 -9.07 12.57 -5.72
C VAL A 91 -7.76 12.56 -6.51
N PHE A 92 -7.47 13.63 -7.25
CA PHE A 92 -6.22 13.76 -7.98
C PHE A 92 -5.02 13.89 -7.04
N GLU A 93 -5.12 14.70 -5.97
CA GLU A 93 -4.09 14.87 -4.95
C GLU A 93 -3.72 13.54 -4.28
N ASP A 94 -4.71 12.73 -3.93
CA ASP A 94 -4.48 11.41 -3.32
C ASP A 94 -3.64 10.49 -4.22
N LYS A 95 -3.79 10.64 -5.55
CA LYS A 95 -3.04 9.87 -6.56
C LYS A 95 -1.80 10.60 -7.09
N SER A 96 -1.60 11.88 -6.78
CA SER A 96 -0.62 12.75 -7.46
C SER A 96 0.84 12.43 -7.09
N THR A 97 1.07 11.88 -5.89
CA THR A 97 2.42 11.73 -5.31
C THR A 97 3.40 11.02 -6.26
N ALA A 98 2.99 9.90 -6.89
CA ALA A 98 3.84 9.19 -7.84
C ALA A 98 4.14 10.03 -9.09
N TYR A 99 3.12 10.71 -9.65
CA TYR A 99 3.29 11.57 -10.83
C TYR A 99 4.23 12.76 -10.58
N ILE A 100 4.13 13.39 -9.41
CA ILE A 100 4.99 14.52 -9.02
C ILE A 100 6.46 14.08 -8.89
N VAL A 101 6.72 12.92 -8.24
CA VAL A 101 8.09 12.40 -8.12
C VAL A 101 8.67 11.98 -9.46
N ILE A 102 7.85 11.39 -10.34
CA ILE A 102 8.23 11.09 -11.73
C ILE A 102 8.62 12.38 -12.47
N LEU A 103 7.84 13.45 -12.34
CA LEU A 103 8.10 14.72 -13.00
C LEU A 103 9.41 15.36 -12.51
N PHE A 104 9.67 15.36 -11.19
CA PHE A 104 10.97 15.76 -10.65
C PHE A 104 12.12 14.91 -11.20
N THR A 105 11.93 13.60 -11.31
CA THR A 105 12.93 12.67 -11.84
C THR A 105 13.21 12.92 -13.33
N ILE A 106 12.18 13.20 -14.14
CA ILE A 106 12.34 13.58 -15.55
C ILE A 106 13.21 14.83 -15.66
N VAL A 107 12.89 15.88 -14.89
CA VAL A 107 13.69 17.11 -14.88
C VAL A 107 15.14 16.82 -14.44
N ALA A 108 15.32 16.08 -13.35
CA ALA A 108 16.65 15.70 -12.86
C ALA A 108 17.47 14.93 -13.91
N CYS A 109 16.85 13.98 -14.62
CA CYS A 109 17.48 13.22 -15.70
C CYS A 109 17.82 14.08 -16.92
N ILE A 110 16.92 14.97 -17.35
CA ILE A 110 17.18 15.89 -18.47
C ILE A 110 18.41 16.75 -18.19
N PHE A 111 18.45 17.41 -17.02
CA PHE A 111 19.58 18.27 -16.68
C PHE A 111 20.88 17.49 -16.41
N SER A 112 20.78 16.26 -15.89
CA SER A 112 21.92 15.34 -15.80
C SER A 112 22.48 14.99 -17.18
N LEU A 113 21.63 14.75 -18.17
CA LEU A 113 22.04 14.47 -19.55
C LEU A 113 22.64 15.70 -20.25
N LEU A 114 22.08 16.89 -20.03
CA LEU A 114 22.64 18.14 -20.56
C LEU A 114 24.05 18.40 -20.01
N LEU A 115 24.23 18.27 -18.68
CA LEU A 115 25.54 18.43 -18.05
C LEU A 115 26.52 17.32 -18.47
N PHE A 116 26.02 16.10 -18.71
CA PHE A 116 26.84 14.99 -19.22
C PHE A 116 27.40 15.29 -20.60
N LYS A 117 26.57 15.83 -21.51
CA LYS A 117 27.00 16.26 -22.85
C LYS A 117 28.13 17.29 -22.78
N ASP A 118 27.96 18.30 -21.92
CA ASP A 118 28.98 19.33 -21.67
C ASP A 118 30.25 18.76 -21.01
N SER A 119 30.14 17.66 -20.26
CA SER A 119 31.27 17.03 -19.54
C SER A 119 31.95 15.89 -20.30
N ARG A 120 31.65 15.67 -21.59
CA ARG A 120 32.23 14.53 -22.36
C ARG A 120 33.67 14.73 -22.76
N LYS A 121 34.03 15.92 -23.23
CA LYS A 121 35.36 16.21 -23.78
C LYS A 121 35.95 17.43 -23.10
N VAL A 122 37.26 17.38 -22.88
CA VAL A 122 38.02 18.55 -22.46
C VAL A 122 38.13 19.48 -23.67
N ILE A 123 37.65 20.72 -23.54
CA ILE A 123 37.70 21.74 -24.58
C ILE A 123 38.66 22.84 -24.10
N GLY A 124 39.64 23.20 -24.92
CA GLY A 124 40.59 24.28 -24.64
C GLY A 124 42.05 23.86 -24.80
N THR A 125 42.93 24.86 -24.89
CA THR A 125 44.39 24.69 -24.85
C THR A 125 44.89 24.90 -23.42
N PHE A 126 45.80 24.03 -22.97
CA PHE A 126 46.30 24.07 -21.58
C PHE A 126 47.78 24.42 -21.57
N LYS A 127 48.16 25.38 -20.73
CA LYS A 127 49.56 25.82 -20.58
C LYS A 127 50.47 24.73 -20.02
N ASN A 128 49.93 23.81 -19.22
CA ASN A 128 50.67 22.73 -18.56
C ASN A 128 49.78 21.49 -18.41
N ASN A 129 50.40 20.31 -18.45
CA ASN A 129 49.82 19.02 -18.08
C ASN A 129 49.10 19.02 -16.72
N ALA A 130 49.56 19.80 -15.74
CA ALA A 130 48.88 19.92 -14.44
C ALA A 130 47.46 20.51 -14.57
N LEU A 131 47.28 21.57 -15.37
CA LEU A 131 45.98 22.19 -15.61
C LEU A 131 45.05 21.25 -16.39
N LEU A 132 45.61 20.47 -17.33
CA LEU A 132 44.86 19.43 -18.05
C LEU A 132 44.34 18.35 -17.09
N ARG A 133 45.16 17.90 -16.12
CA ARG A 133 44.76 16.91 -15.10
C ARG A 133 43.65 17.45 -14.20
N LEU A 134 43.76 18.72 -13.78
CA LEU A 134 42.73 19.39 -12.98
C LEU A 134 41.39 19.45 -13.72
N GLU A 135 41.40 19.80 -15.00
CA GLU A 135 40.18 19.87 -15.82
C GLU A 135 39.56 18.48 -16.05
N LYS A 136 40.38 17.46 -16.32
CA LYS A 136 39.91 16.06 -16.39
C LYS A 136 39.26 15.62 -15.08
N ALA A 137 39.86 15.97 -13.93
CA ALA A 137 39.29 15.66 -12.61
C ALA A 137 37.95 16.37 -12.38
N ARG A 138 37.81 17.64 -12.81
CA ARG A 138 36.55 18.40 -12.79
C ARG A 138 35.46 17.67 -13.59
N LEU A 139 35.74 17.29 -14.84
CA LEU A 139 34.78 16.58 -15.69
C LEU A 139 34.39 15.21 -15.13
N LYS A 140 35.35 14.46 -14.56
CA LYS A 140 35.07 13.19 -13.88
C LYS A 140 34.14 13.40 -12.69
N ASN A 141 34.42 14.40 -11.85
CA ASN A 141 33.57 14.75 -10.72
C ASN A 141 32.15 15.14 -11.16
N ASN A 142 32.01 15.91 -12.24
CA ASN A 142 30.69 16.25 -12.81
C ASN A 142 29.91 14.99 -13.20
N LYS A 143 30.56 14.01 -13.83
CA LYS A 143 29.94 12.72 -14.18
C LYS A 143 29.48 11.93 -12.96
N HIS A 144 30.22 11.97 -11.84
CA HIS A 144 29.78 11.34 -10.60
C HIS A 144 28.53 12.01 -10.01
N TRP A 145 28.50 13.35 -9.97
CA TRP A 145 27.35 14.08 -9.44
C TRP A 145 26.08 13.92 -10.27
N LEU A 146 26.18 13.95 -11.61
CA LEU A 146 25.01 13.71 -12.48
C LEU A 146 24.54 12.26 -12.40
N SER A 147 25.46 11.30 -12.26
CA SER A 147 25.10 9.88 -12.10
C SER A 147 24.40 9.66 -10.75
N SER A 148 24.88 10.32 -9.69
CA SER A 148 24.26 10.30 -8.37
C SER A 148 22.85 10.89 -8.42
N LEU A 149 22.67 12.07 -9.03
CA LEU A 149 21.36 12.70 -9.15
C LEU A 149 20.36 11.80 -9.90
N ALA A 150 20.76 11.27 -11.05
CA ALA A 150 19.92 10.38 -11.84
C ALA A 150 19.58 9.09 -11.08
N PHE A 151 20.59 8.44 -10.50
CA PHE A 151 20.44 7.17 -9.78
C PHE A 151 19.47 7.29 -8.60
N PHE A 152 19.68 8.24 -7.68
CA PHE A 152 18.83 8.38 -6.50
C PHE A 152 17.41 8.86 -6.87
N SER A 153 17.26 9.69 -7.91
CA SER A 153 15.93 10.08 -8.40
C SER A 153 15.18 8.87 -8.98
N ILE A 154 15.82 8.04 -9.80
CA ILE A 154 15.22 6.81 -10.34
C ILE A 154 14.90 5.81 -9.22
N LEU A 155 15.80 5.66 -8.24
CA LEU A 155 15.58 4.81 -7.07
C LEU A 155 14.36 5.25 -6.27
N SER A 156 14.13 6.58 -6.13
CA SER A 156 12.95 7.11 -5.46
C SER A 156 11.65 6.76 -6.19
N VAL A 157 11.64 6.86 -7.53
CA VAL A 157 10.49 6.45 -8.36
C VAL A 157 10.26 4.95 -8.23
N PHE A 158 11.31 4.13 -8.35
CA PHE A 158 11.23 2.68 -8.19
C PHE A 158 10.64 2.28 -6.83
N SER A 159 11.06 2.96 -5.77
CA SER A 159 10.56 2.71 -4.41
C SER A 159 9.07 3.06 -4.27
N ILE A 160 8.65 4.23 -4.76
CA ILE A 160 7.25 4.68 -4.64
C ILE A 160 6.31 3.94 -5.59
N THR A 161 6.81 3.38 -6.70
CA THR A 161 5.97 2.67 -7.68
C THR A 161 6.02 1.17 -7.48
N VAL A 162 7.17 0.54 -7.72
CA VAL A 162 7.33 -0.92 -7.70
C VAL A 162 7.30 -1.44 -6.29
N VAL A 163 8.18 -0.95 -5.41
CA VAL A 163 8.26 -1.48 -4.03
C VAL A 163 6.95 -1.23 -3.29
N HIS A 164 6.39 -0.02 -3.37
CA HIS A 164 5.11 0.30 -2.74
C HIS A 164 3.98 -0.60 -3.24
N SER A 165 3.87 -0.82 -4.55
CA SER A 165 2.86 -1.73 -5.13
C SER A 165 3.05 -3.16 -4.64
N HIS A 166 4.29 -3.64 -4.54
CA HIS A 166 4.59 -4.98 -4.04
C HIS A 166 4.22 -5.18 -2.57
N ILE A 167 4.44 -4.18 -1.70
CA ILE A 167 4.15 -4.30 -0.26
C ILE A 167 2.69 -4.00 0.10
N THR A 168 1.96 -3.29 -0.76
CA THR A 168 0.54 -2.94 -0.56
C THR A 168 -0.42 -3.84 -1.33
N LYS A 169 0.07 -4.91 -1.96
CA LYS A 169 -0.80 -5.88 -2.65
C LYS A 169 -1.89 -6.37 -1.70
N PRO A 170 -3.18 -6.32 -2.10
CA PRO A 170 -4.25 -6.82 -1.26
C PRO A 170 -4.05 -8.31 -1.03
N VAL A 171 -4.18 -8.75 0.22
CA VAL A 171 -4.07 -10.17 0.56
C VAL A 171 -5.17 -10.93 -0.18
N ALA A 172 -4.75 -11.95 -0.94
CA ALA A 172 -5.69 -12.85 -1.61
C ALA A 172 -6.42 -13.66 -0.54
N LEU A 173 -7.75 -13.72 -0.64
CA LEU A 173 -8.56 -14.53 0.25
C LEU A 173 -8.39 -16.01 -0.14
N THR A 174 -8.32 -16.92 0.84
CA THR A 174 -8.31 -18.36 0.59
C THR A 174 -9.54 -18.77 -0.24
N PRO A 175 -9.40 -19.66 -1.24
CA PRO A 175 -10.54 -20.07 -2.05
C PRO A 175 -11.60 -20.79 -1.19
N PRO A 176 -12.89 -20.74 -1.57
CA PRO A 176 -13.93 -21.52 -0.90
C PRO A 176 -13.65 -23.03 -0.97
N GLN A 177 -13.82 -23.70 0.16
CA GLN A 177 -13.76 -25.14 0.29
C GLN A 177 -15.11 -25.76 -0.07
N PRO A 178 -15.13 -27.02 -0.54
CA PRO A 178 -16.38 -27.74 -0.78
C PRO A 178 -17.05 -28.10 0.55
N TYR A 179 -18.38 -28.25 0.53
CA TYR A 179 -19.17 -28.79 1.64
C TYR A 179 -20.10 -29.90 1.11
N GLN A 180 -20.71 -30.65 2.03
CA GLN A 180 -21.74 -31.64 1.70
C GLN A 180 -23.13 -31.01 1.76
N GLU A 181 -24.09 -31.59 1.05
CA GLU A 181 -25.48 -31.16 1.10
C GLU A 181 -26.39 -32.34 1.49
N GLU A 182 -27.29 -32.09 2.45
CA GLU A 182 -28.34 -33.02 2.86
C GLU A 182 -29.69 -32.28 2.75
N GLY A 183 -30.32 -32.35 1.57
CA GLY A 183 -31.55 -31.61 1.28
C GLY A 183 -31.34 -30.09 1.27
N ASN A 184 -32.02 -29.39 2.19
CA ASN A 184 -31.87 -27.93 2.35
C ASN A 184 -30.73 -27.52 3.30
N MET A 185 -29.96 -28.49 3.79
CA MET A 185 -28.88 -28.25 4.75
C MET A 185 -27.53 -28.34 4.05
N ILE A 186 -26.67 -27.36 4.32
CA ILE A 186 -25.23 -27.47 4.14
C ILE A 186 -24.66 -28.21 5.35
N VAL A 187 -23.78 -29.18 5.08
CA VAL A 187 -23.20 -30.08 6.08
C VAL A 187 -21.67 -30.04 5.97
N ILE A 188 -21.02 -29.68 7.07
CA ILE A 188 -19.56 -29.58 7.16
C ILE A 188 -19.08 -30.50 8.30
N PRO A 189 -18.40 -31.61 8.01
CA PRO A 189 -17.74 -32.43 9.02
C PRO A 189 -16.75 -31.61 9.86
N LEU A 190 -16.75 -31.80 11.19
CA LEU A 190 -15.80 -31.08 12.05
C LEU A 190 -14.33 -31.41 11.73
N THR A 191 -14.06 -32.61 11.22
CA THR A 191 -12.74 -33.05 10.76
C THR A 191 -12.16 -32.16 9.65
N ASP A 192 -13.03 -31.48 8.89
CA ASP A 192 -12.61 -30.65 7.76
C ASP A 192 -12.18 -29.25 8.23
N VAL A 193 -12.47 -28.90 9.49
CA VAL A 193 -12.30 -27.55 10.05
C VAL A 193 -11.69 -27.53 11.46
N GLU A 194 -11.13 -28.65 11.93
CA GLU A 194 -10.66 -28.80 13.32
C GLU A 194 -9.20 -28.41 13.59
N ASP A 195 -8.48 -27.98 12.55
CA ASP A 195 -7.05 -27.61 12.59
C ASP A 195 -6.79 -26.26 13.28
N GLY A 196 -7.82 -25.44 13.47
CA GLY A 196 -7.71 -24.12 14.10
C GLY A 196 -7.54 -22.95 13.13
N HIS A 197 -7.49 -23.23 11.82
CA HIS A 197 -7.30 -22.24 10.76
C HIS A 197 -8.63 -21.67 10.26
N LEU A 198 -8.53 -20.68 9.36
CA LEU A 198 -9.69 -20.10 8.68
C LEU A 198 -10.12 -20.97 7.50
N HIS A 199 -11.33 -21.52 7.59
CA HIS A 199 -11.99 -22.22 6.49
C HIS A 199 -13.04 -21.31 5.87
N ARG A 200 -12.95 -21.08 4.56
CA ARG A 200 -13.91 -20.30 3.81
C ARG A 200 -14.82 -21.23 3.01
N PHE A 201 -16.10 -20.88 2.95
CA PHE A 201 -17.10 -21.54 2.13
C PHE A 201 -17.92 -20.49 1.36
N SER A 202 -18.62 -20.93 0.34
CA SER A 202 -19.41 -20.08 -0.55
C SER A 202 -20.70 -20.80 -0.91
N TYR A 203 -21.82 -20.12 -0.73
CA TYR A 203 -23.14 -20.54 -1.16
C TYR A 203 -23.66 -19.59 -2.23
N ILE A 204 -24.04 -20.11 -3.39
CA ILE A 204 -24.66 -19.31 -4.44
C ILE A 204 -26.16 -19.21 -4.17
N ALA A 205 -26.58 -18.04 -3.70
CA ALA A 205 -27.97 -17.77 -3.37
C ALA A 205 -28.83 -17.58 -4.62
N THR A 206 -30.15 -17.60 -4.41
CA THR A 206 -31.13 -17.36 -5.46
C THR A 206 -30.94 -15.96 -6.04
N GLY A 207 -30.66 -15.87 -7.34
CA GLY A 207 -30.29 -14.62 -8.02
C GLY A 207 -28.79 -14.47 -8.31
N GLY A 208 -27.96 -15.43 -7.88
CA GLY A 208 -26.54 -15.51 -8.23
C GLY A 208 -25.59 -14.78 -7.27
N ASN A 209 -26.08 -14.36 -6.10
CA ASN A 209 -25.25 -13.73 -5.07
C ASN A 209 -24.32 -14.77 -4.42
N ASN A 210 -23.02 -14.50 -4.39
CA ASN A 210 -22.04 -15.38 -3.77
C ASN A 210 -21.94 -15.09 -2.26
N VAL A 211 -22.77 -15.78 -1.46
CA VAL A 211 -22.80 -15.65 0.00
C VAL A 211 -21.64 -16.45 0.60
N ARG A 212 -20.57 -15.74 0.94
CA ARG A 212 -19.38 -16.33 1.55
C ARG A 212 -19.50 -16.33 3.07
N PHE A 213 -19.02 -17.39 3.70
CA PHE A 213 -18.93 -17.50 5.15
C PHE A 213 -17.62 -18.18 5.58
N ILE A 214 -17.23 -17.97 6.83
CA ILE A 214 -16.04 -18.57 7.40
C ILE A 214 -16.38 -19.42 8.63
N VAL A 215 -15.57 -20.45 8.84
CA VAL A 215 -15.62 -21.35 10.00
C VAL A 215 -14.22 -21.35 10.64
N VAL A 216 -14.18 -21.20 11.97
CA VAL A 216 -12.94 -21.24 12.75
C VAL A 216 -13.18 -21.99 14.05
N LYS A 217 -12.30 -22.91 14.42
CA LYS A 217 -12.32 -23.55 15.74
C LYS A 217 -11.85 -22.58 16.81
N LYS A 218 -12.62 -22.44 17.89
CA LYS A 218 -12.28 -21.53 18.99
C LYS A 218 -11.12 -22.10 19.81
N PRO A 219 -10.17 -21.28 20.31
CA PRO A 219 -8.97 -21.78 21.00
C PRO A 219 -9.26 -22.52 22.31
N LYS A 220 -10.33 -22.13 23.01
CA LYS A 220 -10.76 -22.73 24.28
C LYS A 220 -12.02 -23.57 24.06
N GLY A 221 -11.91 -24.89 24.19
CA GLY A 221 -13.02 -25.85 24.05
C GLY A 221 -13.24 -26.34 22.61
N GLY A 222 -14.07 -27.37 22.43
CA GLY A 222 -14.41 -27.97 21.13
C GLY A 222 -15.48 -27.21 20.33
N SER A 223 -15.58 -25.90 20.52
CA SER A 223 -16.62 -25.05 19.90
C SER A 223 -16.11 -24.34 18.64
N TYR A 224 -17.02 -24.00 17.73
CA TYR A 224 -16.70 -23.37 16.45
C TYR A 224 -17.38 -22.00 16.36
N GLY A 225 -16.71 -21.05 15.73
CA GLY A 225 -17.26 -19.75 15.36
C GLY A 225 -17.58 -19.74 13.88
N LEU A 226 -18.82 -19.36 13.54
CA LEU A 226 -19.27 -19.16 12.17
C LEU A 226 -19.80 -17.75 12.00
N GLY A 227 -19.56 -17.19 10.82
CA GLY A 227 -20.15 -15.92 10.40
C GLY A 227 -19.87 -15.66 8.93
N LEU A 228 -20.62 -14.72 8.35
CA LEU A 228 -20.42 -14.29 6.98
C LEU A 228 -18.99 -13.77 6.80
N ASP A 229 -18.43 -13.93 5.60
CA ASP A 229 -17.15 -13.31 5.19
C ASP A 229 -17.36 -11.82 4.88
N ALA A 230 -18.00 -11.13 5.84
CA ALA A 230 -18.42 -9.74 5.84
C ALA A 230 -18.56 -9.23 7.29
N CYS A 231 -18.53 -7.92 7.48
CA CYS A 231 -18.83 -7.26 8.77
C CYS A 231 -19.71 -6.03 8.58
N ASP A 232 -20.34 -5.56 9.65
CA ASP A 232 -21.27 -4.42 9.58
C ASP A 232 -20.56 -3.07 9.35
N ILE A 233 -19.25 -2.99 9.58
CA ILE A 233 -18.45 -1.77 9.39
C ILE A 233 -17.80 -1.73 7.99
N CYS A 234 -17.25 -2.86 7.54
CA CYS A 234 -16.41 -2.95 6.35
C CYS A 234 -17.09 -3.66 5.17
N GLY A 235 -18.31 -4.17 5.34
CA GLY A 235 -19.03 -4.92 4.31
C GLY A 235 -18.31 -6.21 3.93
N VAL A 236 -18.43 -6.59 2.65
CA VAL A 236 -17.96 -7.87 2.08
C VAL A 236 -16.46 -7.95 1.78
N ALA A 237 -15.64 -7.17 2.49
CA ALA A 237 -14.19 -7.19 2.30
C ALA A 237 -13.58 -8.57 2.59
N GLY A 238 -14.17 -9.31 3.53
CA GLY A 238 -13.73 -10.63 3.97
C GLY A 238 -12.61 -10.62 5.01
N TYR A 239 -12.18 -11.83 5.39
CA TYR A 239 -11.18 -12.09 6.43
C TYR A 239 -10.04 -12.97 5.93
N PHE A 240 -8.84 -12.80 6.46
CA PHE A 240 -7.70 -13.65 6.15
C PHE A 240 -6.97 -14.05 7.43
N GLU A 241 -6.16 -15.09 7.34
CA GLU A 241 -5.34 -15.55 8.46
C GLU A 241 -3.92 -14.97 8.35
N ARG A 242 -3.40 -14.45 9.47
CA ARG A 242 -2.04 -13.89 9.59
C ARG A 242 -1.50 -14.29 10.96
N ASN A 243 -0.43 -15.08 11.00
CA ASN A 243 0.18 -15.57 12.26
C ASN A 243 -0.85 -16.21 13.22
N ASP A 244 -1.68 -17.13 12.71
CA ASP A 244 -2.78 -17.79 13.44
C ASP A 244 -3.86 -16.85 14.00
N GLU A 245 -3.90 -15.59 13.55
CA GLU A 245 -4.95 -14.64 13.87
C GLU A 245 -5.87 -14.42 12.66
N ILE A 246 -7.15 -14.17 12.94
CA ILE A 246 -8.13 -13.82 11.90
C ILE A 246 -8.18 -12.30 11.78
N VAL A 247 -8.00 -11.76 10.58
CA VAL A 247 -7.85 -10.33 10.35
C VAL A 247 -8.85 -9.86 9.30
N CYS A 248 -9.54 -8.74 9.55
CA CYS A 248 -10.41 -8.14 8.56
C CYS A 248 -9.57 -7.53 7.42
N LYS A 249 -9.87 -7.89 6.16
CA LYS A 249 -9.13 -7.43 4.99
C LYS A 249 -9.16 -5.92 4.77
N ARG A 250 -10.17 -5.21 5.28
CA ARG A 250 -10.33 -3.75 5.09
C ARG A 250 -9.78 -2.92 6.26
N CYS A 251 -10.16 -3.26 7.50
CA CYS A 251 -9.80 -2.48 8.69
C CYS A 251 -8.46 -2.94 9.32
N ASP A 252 -7.90 -4.09 8.89
CA ASP A 252 -6.72 -4.77 9.48
C ASP A 252 -6.83 -5.06 10.98
N VAL A 253 -8.05 -4.97 11.54
CA VAL A 253 -8.33 -5.31 12.93
C VAL A 253 -8.24 -6.82 13.10
N VAL A 254 -7.47 -7.24 14.10
CA VAL A 254 -7.34 -8.62 14.56
C VAL A 254 -8.59 -9.02 15.33
N MET A 255 -9.22 -10.11 14.92
CA MET A 255 -10.41 -10.68 15.54
C MET A 255 -10.00 -11.65 16.64
N ASN A 256 -10.66 -11.54 17.79
CA ASN A 256 -10.57 -12.58 18.80
C ASN A 256 -11.32 -13.84 18.29
N LYS A 257 -10.60 -14.94 18.02
CA LYS A 257 -11.20 -16.21 17.54
C LYS A 257 -12.37 -16.68 18.43
N SER A 258 -12.31 -16.43 19.74
CA SER A 258 -13.38 -16.81 20.68
C SER A 258 -14.69 -16.03 20.45
N THR A 259 -14.59 -14.82 19.90
CA THR A 259 -15.76 -13.96 19.67
C THR A 259 -16.43 -14.17 18.32
N ILE A 260 -15.80 -14.91 17.40
CA ILE A 260 -16.42 -15.24 16.10
C ILE A 260 -17.74 -16.00 16.36
N GLY A 261 -18.82 -15.51 15.74
CA GLY A 261 -20.19 -15.95 15.99
C GLY A 261 -21.03 -15.05 16.92
N PHE A 262 -20.44 -13.98 17.50
CA PHE A 262 -21.20 -12.91 18.17
C PHE A 262 -21.34 -11.67 17.28
N LYS A 263 -22.33 -10.83 17.56
CA LYS A 263 -22.56 -9.57 16.82
C LYS A 263 -21.60 -8.47 17.26
N GLY A 264 -21.26 -7.56 16.34
CA GLY A 264 -20.65 -6.25 16.63
C GLY A 264 -19.27 -6.00 15.99
N GLY A 265 -19.00 -4.73 15.72
CA GLY A 265 -17.67 -4.27 15.28
C GLY A 265 -17.23 -4.79 13.92
N CYS A 266 -15.91 -5.04 13.76
CA CYS A 266 -15.35 -5.74 12.59
C CYS A 266 -15.52 -7.28 12.69
N ASN A 267 -16.31 -7.84 13.63
CA ASN A 267 -16.50 -9.29 13.77
C ASN A 267 -17.37 -9.85 12.61
N PRO A 268 -17.16 -11.10 12.16
CA PRO A 268 -18.01 -11.76 11.16
C PRO A 268 -19.49 -11.70 11.55
N VAL A 269 -20.35 -11.25 10.62
CA VAL A 269 -21.79 -11.18 10.87
C VAL A 269 -22.30 -12.59 11.16
N PRO A 270 -22.86 -12.87 12.35
CA PRO A 270 -23.27 -14.21 12.69
C PRO A 270 -24.61 -14.56 12.03
N PHE A 271 -24.80 -15.85 11.78
CA PHE A 271 -26.03 -16.43 11.29
C PHE A 271 -26.31 -17.76 12.02
N GLU A 272 -27.52 -18.29 11.89
CA GLU A 272 -27.95 -19.50 12.60
C GLU A 272 -27.31 -20.76 12.01
N TYR A 273 -26.75 -21.61 12.88
CA TYR A 273 -26.21 -22.93 12.56
C TYR A 273 -26.38 -23.87 13.75
N GLU A 274 -26.30 -25.17 13.51
CA GLU A 274 -26.35 -26.21 14.55
C GLU A 274 -25.10 -27.09 14.48
N ILE A 275 -24.55 -27.48 15.63
CA ILE A 275 -23.47 -28.47 15.70
C ILE A 275 -24.01 -29.70 16.41
N LYS A 276 -24.09 -30.82 15.69
CA LYS A 276 -24.51 -32.12 16.24
C LYS A 276 -23.78 -33.25 15.52
N ASN A 277 -23.60 -34.38 16.21
CA ASN A 277 -22.98 -35.59 15.63
C ASN A 277 -21.65 -35.32 14.90
N LYS A 278 -20.81 -34.43 15.45
CA LYS A 278 -19.52 -34.01 14.87
C LYS A 278 -19.63 -33.40 13.46
N LYS A 279 -20.75 -32.77 13.13
CA LYS A 279 -20.98 -32.02 11.90
C LYS A 279 -21.61 -30.66 12.22
N ILE A 280 -21.32 -29.68 11.40
CA ILE A 280 -21.99 -28.38 11.36
C ILE A 280 -23.09 -28.46 10.32
N TYR A 281 -24.29 -28.01 10.69
CA TYR A 281 -25.47 -27.95 9.85
C TYR A 281 -25.90 -26.48 9.69
N ILE A 282 -26.06 -26.03 8.45
CA ILE A 282 -26.48 -24.68 8.11
C ILE A 282 -27.69 -24.79 7.18
N ASP A 283 -28.81 -24.18 7.56
CA ASP A 283 -29.97 -24.08 6.66
C ASP A 283 -29.67 -23.05 5.56
N LYS A 284 -29.78 -23.47 4.28
CA LYS A 284 -29.59 -22.58 3.13
C LYS A 284 -30.47 -21.33 3.22
N ALA A 285 -31.69 -21.45 3.79
CA ALA A 285 -32.60 -20.32 3.97
C ALA A 285 -32.02 -19.20 4.86
N THR A 286 -31.13 -19.54 5.78
CA THR A 286 -30.43 -18.55 6.62
C THR A 286 -29.41 -17.74 5.81
N LEU A 287 -28.74 -18.36 4.84
CA LEU A 287 -27.81 -17.67 3.94
C LEU A 287 -28.57 -16.85 2.87
N GLU A 288 -29.71 -17.35 2.40
CA GLU A 288 -30.60 -16.62 1.48
C GLU A 288 -31.06 -15.27 2.06
N LYS A 289 -31.33 -15.19 3.37
CA LYS A 289 -31.70 -13.94 4.05
C LYS A 289 -30.61 -12.87 3.96
N GLU A 290 -29.35 -13.26 3.76
CA GLU A 290 -28.19 -12.36 3.72
C GLU A 290 -27.69 -12.12 2.28
N LYS A 291 -28.39 -12.64 1.26
CA LYS A 291 -27.94 -12.58 -0.14
C LYS A 291 -27.67 -11.16 -0.64
N ASP A 292 -28.49 -10.19 -0.22
CA ASP A 292 -28.40 -8.80 -0.70
C ASP A 292 -27.18 -8.05 -0.11
N ARG A 293 -26.48 -8.64 0.87
CA ARG A 293 -25.19 -8.15 1.36
C ARG A 293 -24.06 -8.40 0.37
N PHE A 294 -24.18 -9.43 -0.46
CA PHE A 294 -23.14 -9.89 -1.38
C PHE A 294 -23.45 -9.50 -2.82
N PRO A 295 -22.44 -9.19 -3.65
CA PRO A 295 -22.66 -8.95 -5.07
C PRO A 295 -23.09 -10.24 -5.80
N VAL A 296 -23.72 -10.07 -6.96
CA VAL A 296 -23.99 -11.17 -7.91
C VAL A 296 -22.68 -11.51 -8.63
N GLY A 297 -22.31 -12.80 -8.65
CA GLY A 297 -21.02 -13.27 -9.15
C GLY A 297 -19.91 -13.29 -8.08
N ASP A 298 -18.67 -13.44 -8.54
CA ASP A 298 -17.45 -13.52 -7.70
C ASP A 298 -16.94 -12.15 -7.19
#